data_AF-A0A3B0VFD0-F1
#
_entry.id   AF-A0A3B0VFD0-F1
#
_cell.length_a   1.000
_cell.length_b   1.000
_cell.length_c   1.000
_cell.angle_alpha   90.00
_cell.angle_beta   90.00
_cell.angle_gamma   90.00
#
_symmetry.space_group_name_H-M   'P 1'
#
loop_
_entity.id
_entity.type
_entity.pdbx_description
1 polymer ?
#
loop_
_entity_poly.entity_id
_entity_poly.type
_entity_poly.pdbx_seq_one_letter_code
_entity_poly.pdbx_strand_id
1 'polypeptide(L)' 'MMSAPESAFPPGVVGLTGGIASGKSSVCRWLMEHGGLAGLSADELVAELLEVGGEGWRQL' A
#
# COMPACT_ATOMS: atom_id res chain seq x y z
N MET A 1 11.17 -27.05 13.86
CA MET A 1 10.44 -25.81 14.20
C MET A 1 10.80 -24.79 13.14
N MET A 2 9.96 -24.59 12.12
CA MET A 2 10.16 -23.50 11.14
C MET A 2 9.69 -22.22 11.82
N SER A 3 10.61 -21.28 12.03
CA SER A 3 10.26 -19.92 12.43
C SER A 3 9.39 -19.30 11.32
N ALA A 4 8.37 -18.53 11.71
CA ALA A 4 7.67 -17.69 10.75
C ALA A 4 8.70 -16.82 10.00
N PRO A 5 8.53 -16.61 8.67
CA PRO A 5 9.43 -15.71 7.95
C PRO A 5 9.44 -14.35 8.64
N GLU A 6 10.62 -13.75 8.76
CA GLU A 6 10.73 -12.36 9.21
C GLU A 6 9.75 -11.50 8.40
N SER A 7 8.93 -10.72 9.08
CA SER A 7 8.01 -9.80 8.42
C SER A 7 8.82 -8.88 7.53
N ALA A 8 8.48 -8.82 6.24
CA ALA A 8 9.09 -7.89 5.28
C ALA A 8 8.82 -6.42 5.63
N PHE A 9 7.93 -6.16 6.59
CA PHE A 9 7.59 -4.83 7.05
C PHE A 9 8.00 -4.63 8.51
N PRO A 10 8.48 -3.42 8.88
CA PRO A 10 8.79 -3.10 10.25
C PRO A 10 7.54 -3.22 11.15
N PRO A 11 7.72 -3.40 12.46
CA PRO A 11 6.60 -3.41 13.40
C PRO A 11 5.80 -2.12 13.30
N GLY A 12 4.47 -2.24 13.34
CA GLY A 12 3.55 -1.10 13.20
C GLY A 12 3.05 -0.83 11.78
N VAL A 13 3.41 -1.67 10.80
CA VAL A 13 2.84 -1.61 9.44
C VAL A 13 1.66 -2.57 9.31
N VAL A 14 0.57 -2.08 8.72
CA VAL A 14 -0.63 -2.86 8.42
C VAL A 14 -0.79 -2.96 6.91
N GLY A 15 -0.69 -4.17 6.37
CA GLY A 15 -1.02 -4.43 4.96
C GLY A 15 -2.52 -4.54 4.76
N LEU A 16 -3.12 -3.61 4.02
CA LEU A 16 -4.55 -3.63 3.72
C LEU A 16 -4.81 -4.23 2.34
N THR A 17 -5.35 -5.45 2.31
CA THR A 17 -5.62 -6.20 1.08
C THR A 17 -7.11 -6.50 0.92
N GLY A 18 -7.49 -7.08 -0.23
CA GLY A 18 -8.89 -7.33 -0.59
C GLY A 18 -9.16 -7.14 -2.09
N GLY A 19 -10.30 -7.64 -2.55
CA GLY A 19 -10.69 -7.58 -3.97
C GLY A 19 -10.96 -6.15 -4.48
N ILE A 20 -11.12 -6.02 -5.79
CA ILE A 20 -11.59 -4.77 -6.42
C ILE A 20 -12.93 -4.35 -5.80
N ALA A 21 -13.09 -3.05 -5.56
CA ALA A 21 -14.30 -2.44 -4.98
C ALA A 21 -14.71 -2.95 -3.59
N SER A 22 -13.86 -3.70 -2.88
CA SER A 22 -14.19 -4.24 -1.54
C SER A 22 -14.13 -3.20 -0.40
N GLY A 23 -13.83 -1.94 -0.71
CA GLY A 23 -13.76 -0.86 0.30
C GLY A 23 -12.40 -0.66 0.98
N LYS A 24 -11.31 -1.23 0.46
CA LYS A 24 -9.94 -1.03 1.01
C LYS A 24 -9.60 0.45 1.22
N SER A 25 -9.79 1.28 0.19
CA SER A 25 -9.49 2.72 0.29
C SER A 25 -10.32 3.42 1.37
N SER A 26 -11.57 2.98 1.57
CA SER A 26 -12.43 3.50 2.65
C SER A 26 -11.92 3.10 4.04
N VAL A 27 -11.49 1.85 4.21
CA VAL A 27 -10.89 1.37 5.47
C VAL A 27 -9.55 2.06 5.73
N CYS A 28 -8.70 2.21 4.71
CA CYS A 28 -7.44 2.96 4.81
C CYS A 28 -7.68 4.39 5.29
N ARG A 29 -8.63 5.09 4.65
CA ARG A 29 -9.03 6.44 5.04
C ARG A 29 -9.52 6.51 6.48
N TRP A 30 -10.38 5.56 6.88
CA TRP A 30 -10.88 5.52 8.26
C TRP A 30 -9.73 5.32 9.27
N LEU A 31 -8.78 4.44 8.97
CA LEU A 31 -7.58 4.20 9.80
C LEU A 31 -6.67 5.43 9.88
N MET A 32 -6.55 6.21 8.81
CA MET A 32 -5.82 7.47 8.83
C MET A 32 -6.51 8.51 9.72
N GLU A 33 -7.82 8.70 9.54
CA GLU A 33 -8.60 9.71 10.24
C GLU A 33 -8.78 9.39 11.73
N HIS A 34 -8.93 8.12 12.10
CA HIS A 34 -9.32 7.71 13.46
C HIS A 34 -8.26 6.84 14.16
N GLY A 35 -7.36 6.19 13.42
CA GLY A 35 -6.34 5.28 13.95
C GLY A 35 -4.97 5.92 14.13
N GLY A 36 -4.77 7.18 13.71
CA GLY A 36 -3.48 7.86 13.81
C GLY A 36 -2.39 7.27 12.91
N LEU A 37 -2.79 6.55 11.85
CA LEU A 37 -1.89 5.90 10.91
C LEU A 37 -1.65 6.80 9.68
N ALA A 38 -0.47 6.68 9.08
CA ALA A 38 -0.23 7.20 7.73
C ALA A 38 -0.67 6.16 6.70
N GLY A 39 -1.27 6.63 5.60
CA GLY A 39 -1.70 5.77 4.49
C GLY A 39 -0.73 5.83 3.32
N LEU A 40 -0.55 4.69 2.66
CA LEU A 40 0.20 4.56 1.41
C LEU A 40 -0.59 3.66 0.47
N SER A 41 -0.82 4.12 -0.76
CA SER A 41 -1.57 3.39 -1.78
C SER A 41 -0.64 2.89 -2.87
N ALA A 42 -0.61 1.56 -3.08
CA ALA A 42 0.18 0.98 -4.17
C ALA A 42 -0.34 1.45 -5.54
N ASP A 43 -1.65 1.61 -5.70
CA ASP A 43 -2.27 2.04 -6.96
C ASP A 43 -1.83 3.48 -7.31
N GLU A 44 -1.79 4.38 -6.32
CA GLU A 44 -1.36 5.77 -6.52
C GLU A 44 0.13 5.85 -6.84
N LEU A 45 0.97 5.10 -6.12
CA LEU A 45 2.41 5.03 -6.39
C LEU A 45 2.71 4.51 -7.80
N VAL A 46 2.01 3.46 -8.24
CA VAL A 46 2.17 2.95 -9.60
C VAL A 46 1.72 3.99 -10.62
N ALA A 47 0.61 4.68 -10.39
CA ALA A 47 0.16 5.74 -11.29
C ALA A 47 1.20 6.87 -11.42
N GLU A 48 1.80 7.30 -10.30
CA GLU A 48 2.87 8.32 -10.28
C GLU A 48 4.12 7.84 -11.03
N LEU A 49 4.57 6.61 -10.77
CA LEU A 49 5.74 6.03 -11.43
C LEU A 49 5.58 5.89 -12.96
N LEU A 50 4.34 5.75 -13.41
CA LEU A 50 3.97 5.57 -14.82
C LEU A 50 3.60 6.89 -15.52
N GLU A 51 3.68 8.04 -14.86
CA GLU A 51 3.58 9.32 -15.55
C GLU A 51 4.60 9.41 -16.70
N VAL A 52 4.26 10.12 -17.77
CA VAL A 52 5.11 10.20 -18.97
C VAL A 52 6.47 10.79 -18.61
N GLY A 53 7.53 10.02 -18.85
CA GLY A 53 8.91 10.36 -18.48
C GLY A 53 9.31 9.94 -17.05
N GLY A 54 8.37 9.41 -16.27
CA GLY A 54 8.59 8.76 -14.98
C GLY A 54 9.49 7.54 -15.08
N GLU A 55 9.99 7.07 -13.93
CA GLU A 55 10.92 5.94 -13.87
C GLU A 55 10.29 4.65 -14.41
N GLY A 56 9.05 4.36 -14.01
CA GLY A 56 8.30 3.20 -14.50
C GLY A 56 7.98 3.32 -15.99
N TRP A 57 7.59 4.51 -16.44
CA TRP A 57 7.32 4.78 -17.86
C TRP A 57 8.52 4.49 -18.77
N ARG A 58 9.75 4.83 -18.33
CA ARG A 58 10.99 4.62 -19.09
C ARG A 58 11.38 3.14 -19.26
N GLN A 59 10.73 2.24 -18.53
CA GLN A 59 11.01 0.80 -18.56
C GLN A 59 9.95 0.01 -19.34
N LEU A 60 8.91 0.69 -19.85
CA LEU A 60 7.92 0.13 -20.78
C LEU A 60 8.45 0.13 -22.21
#